data_AF-A0A3N5J0Y1-F1
#
_entry.id   AF-A0A3N5J0Y1-F1
#
_cell.length_a   1.000
_cell.length_b   1.000
_cell.length_c   1.000
_cell.angle_alpha   90.00
_cell.angle_beta   90.00
_cell.angle_gamma   90.00
#
_symmetry.space_group_name_H-M   'P 1'
#
loop_
_entity.id
_entity.type
_entity.pdbx_description
1 polymer ?
#
loop_
_entity_poly.entity_id
_entity_poly.type
_entity_poly.pdbx_seq_one_letter_code
_entity_poly.pdbx_strand_id
1 'polypeptide(L)'
;MRREILRVEPWSAVRIGFVIGLFGGVIFGLLESFIFRMMAGSGSASLLPPEAKGLTELSGGMMIVAALVAGLVFSLICAMIGGLTAMFYNLGARLFGGIEVTDNIPSLPAPSNETRVEDENDV
;
A
#
# COMPACT_ATOMS: atom_id res chain seq x y z
N MET A 1 4.72 24.94 -15.51
CA MET A 1 5.93 24.08 -15.55
C MET A 1 5.45 22.64 -15.59
N ARG A 2 5.89 21.83 -16.56
CA ARG A 2 5.53 20.41 -16.66
C ARG A 2 6.39 19.63 -15.65
N ARG A 3 5.79 18.86 -14.75
CA ARG A 3 6.53 17.99 -13.82
C ARG A 3 6.38 16.56 -14.27
N GLU A 4 7.48 15.80 -14.31
CA GLU A 4 7.47 14.39 -14.70
C GLU A 4 8.00 13.53 -13.56
N ILE A 5 7.33 12.42 -13.29
CA ILE A 5 7.84 11.38 -12.40
C ILE A 5 8.79 10.52 -13.24
N LEU A 6 10.09 10.78 -13.14
CA LEU A 6 11.12 10.02 -13.86
C LEU A 6 11.66 8.84 -13.05
N ARG A 7 11.43 8.84 -11.75
CA ARG A 7 11.98 7.83 -10.84
C ARG A 7 11.07 7.63 -9.64
N VAL A 8 10.81 6.36 -9.34
CA VAL A 8 10.20 5.89 -8.10
C VAL A 8 11.29 5.17 -7.31
N GLU A 9 11.46 5.51 -6.04
CA GLU A 9 12.44 4.83 -5.18
C GLU A 9 11.92 3.42 -4.83
N PRO A 10 12.60 2.33 -5.24
CA PRO A 10 12.09 0.98 -5.03
C PRO A 10 11.89 0.66 -3.55
N TRP A 11 12.76 1.18 -2.69
CA TRP A 11 12.68 0.99 -1.25
C TRP A 11 11.43 1.64 -0.63
N SER A 12 11.00 2.79 -1.14
CA SER A 12 9.75 3.41 -0.73
C SER A 12 8.55 2.56 -1.15
N ALA A 13 8.57 2.04 -2.38
CA ALA A 13 7.51 1.15 -2.88
C ALA A 13 7.42 -0.17 -2.09
N VAL A 14 8.56 -0.74 -1.66
CA VAL A 14 8.60 -1.92 -0.78
C VAL A 14 7.93 -1.62 0.56
N ARG A 15 8.25 -0.47 1.19
CA ARG A 15 7.65 -0.08 2.48
C ARG A 15 6.13 0.13 2.36
N ILE A 16 5.70 0.83 1.32
CA ILE A 16 4.28 1.07 1.06
C ILE A 16 3.56 -0.26 0.80
N GLY A 17 4.13 -1.12 -0.05
CA GLY A 17 3.60 -2.45 -0.35
C GLY A 17 3.51 -3.32 0.89
N PHE A 18 4.52 -3.28 1.77
CA PHE A 18 4.49 -3.98 3.06
C PHE A 18 3.35 -3.49 3.94
N VAL A 19 3.17 -2.18 4.11
CA VAL A 19 2.11 -1.63 4.96
C VAL A 19 0.73 -1.97 4.40
N ILE A 20 0.51 -1.79 3.09
CA ILE A 20 -0.75 -2.14 2.43
C ILE A 20 -1.03 -3.63 2.59
N GLY A 21 -0.03 -4.48 2.35
CA GLY A 21 -0.19 -5.92 2.48
C GLY A 21 -0.35 -6.37 3.94
N LEU A 22 0.20 -5.66 4.92
CA LEU A 22 -0.02 -5.98 6.34
C LEU A 22 -1.48 -5.73 6.71
N PHE A 23 -2.02 -4.56 6.41
CA PHE A 23 -3.43 -4.25 6.69
C PHE A 23 -4.37 -5.15 5.87
N GLY A 24 -4.12 -5.28 4.56
CA GLY A 24 -4.92 -6.12 3.67
C GLY A 24 -4.89 -7.59 4.08
N GLY A 25 -3.72 -8.10 4.43
CA GLY A 25 -3.53 -9.48 4.84
C GLY A 25 -4.17 -9.81 6.19
N VAL A 26 -4.13 -8.89 7.16
CA VAL A 26 -4.85 -9.06 8.44
C VAL A 26 -6.36 -9.05 8.21
N ILE A 27 -6.89 -8.10 7.43
CA ILE A 27 -8.33 -8.04 7.12
C ILE A 27 -8.76 -9.32 6.39
N PHE A 28 -7.98 -9.76 5.40
CA PHE A 28 -8.27 -10.95 4.62
C PHE A 28 -8.20 -12.23 5.47
N GLY A 29 -7.17 -12.38 6.31
CA GLY A 29 -7.04 -13.52 7.22
C GLY A 29 -8.17 -13.60 8.26
N LEU A 30 -8.64 -12.46 8.76
CA LEU A 30 -9.81 -12.41 9.65
C LEU A 30 -11.11 -12.80 8.91
N LEU A 31 -11.28 -12.33 7.67
CA LEU A 31 -12.43 -12.68 6.84
C LEU A 31 -12.44 -14.19 6.51
N GLU A 32 -11.29 -14.73 6.12
CA GLU A 32 -11.12 -16.15 5.82
C GLU A 32 -11.40 -17.02 7.06
N SER A 33 -10.85 -16.64 8.22
CA SER A 33 -11.17 -17.28 9.50
C SER A 33 -12.66 -17.26 9.82
N PHE A 34 -13.35 -16.15 9.53
CA PHE A 34 -14.79 -16.04 9.74
C PHE A 34 -15.59 -16.97 8.82
N ILE A 35 -15.22 -17.05 7.54
CA ILE A 35 -15.85 -17.94 6.56
C ILE A 35 -15.64 -19.41 6.95
N PHE A 36 -14.41 -19.78 7.35
CA PHE A 36 -14.12 -21.14 7.81
C PHE A 36 -14.96 -21.52 9.03
N ARG A 37 -15.14 -20.60 9.98
CA ARG A 37 -15.98 -20.84 11.16
C ARG A 37 -17.45 -21.02 10.80
N MET A 38 -17.96 -20.24 9.85
CA MET A 38 -19.32 -20.39 9.31
C MET A 38 -19.51 -21.76 8.64
N MET A 39 -18.56 -22.18 7.80
CA MET A 39 -18.60 -23.48 7.12
C MET A 39 -18.47 -24.68 8.07
N ALA A 40 -17.64 -24.54 9.12
CA ALA A 40 -17.50 -25.56 10.15
C ALA A 40 -18.80 -25.70 10.98
N GLY A 41 -19.47 -24.59 11.27
CA GLY A 41 -20.72 -24.56 12.04
C GLY A 41 -21.98 -25.00 11.28
N SER A 42 -21.99 -24.88 9.95
CA SER A 42 -23.18 -25.17 9.12
C SER A 42 -23.43 -26.66 8.82
N GLY A 43 -22.76 -27.58 9.52
CA GLY A 43 -22.92 -29.04 9.32
C GLY A 43 -22.16 -29.62 8.11
N SER A 44 -21.54 -28.75 7.31
CA SER A 44 -20.68 -29.12 6.17
C SER A 44 -19.36 -29.80 6.60
N ALA A 45 -19.02 -29.75 7.89
CA ALA A 45 -17.92 -30.49 8.49
C ALA A 45 -18.05 -32.02 8.34
N SER A 46 -19.25 -32.52 8.07
CA SER A 46 -19.51 -33.93 7.73
C SER A 46 -18.97 -34.34 6.35
N LEU A 47 -18.77 -33.39 5.44
CA LEU A 47 -18.23 -33.61 4.09
C LEU A 47 -16.70 -33.46 4.03
N LEU A 48 -16.09 -32.95 5.09
CA LEU A 48 -14.64 -32.79 5.16
C LEU A 48 -13.97 -34.14 5.47
N PRO A 49 -12.85 -34.46 4.78
CA PRO A 49 -12.03 -35.61 5.13
C PRO A 49 -11.67 -35.58 6.63
N PRO A 50 -11.52 -36.75 7.29
CA PRO A 50 -11.19 -36.80 8.73
C PRO A 50 -9.92 -36.01 9.09
N GLU A 51 -8.98 -35.86 8.15
CA GLU A 51 -7.77 -35.05 8.26
C GLU A 51 -8.08 -33.54 8.41
N ALA A 52 -9.14 -33.06 7.76
CA ALA A 52 -9.60 -31.68 7.82
C ALA A 52 -10.49 -31.39 9.04
N LYS A 53 -10.94 -32.42 9.76
CA LYS A 53 -11.67 -32.24 11.03
C LYS A 53 -10.75 -31.73 12.15
N GLY A 54 -9.46 -32.04 12.10
CA GLY A 54 -8.46 -31.45 13.01
C GLY A 54 -8.31 -29.94 12.82
N LEU A 55 -8.53 -29.43 11.60
CA LEU A 55 -8.54 -27.99 11.31
C LEU A 55 -9.79 -27.28 11.87
N THR A 56 -10.92 -27.99 11.99
CA THR A 56 -12.14 -27.43 12.60
C THR A 56 -12.07 -27.31 14.13
N GLU A 57 -11.14 -28.02 14.78
CA GLU A 57 -10.91 -27.93 16.23
C GLU A 57 -9.91 -26.83 16.63
N LEU A 58 -9.34 -26.08 15.67
CA LEU A 58 -8.51 -24.92 16.00
C LEU A 58 -9.35 -23.92 16.81
N SER A 59 -9.07 -23.85 18.11
CA SER A 59 -9.66 -22.87 19.02
C SER A 59 -9.49 -21.46 18.45
N GLY A 60 -10.45 -20.57 18.71
CA GLY A 60 -10.47 -19.22 18.12
C GLY A 60 -9.19 -18.40 18.29
N GLY A 61 -8.37 -18.70 19.31
CA GLY A 61 -7.05 -18.09 19.49
C GLY A 61 -6.04 -18.50 18.42
N MET A 62 -6.07 -19.75 17.97
CA MET A 62 -5.16 -20.27 16.96
C MET A 62 -5.50 -19.75 15.55
N MET A 63 -6.78 -19.45 15.29
CA MET A 63 -7.22 -18.77 14.07
C MET A 63 -6.71 -17.33 13.98
N ILE A 64 -6.67 -16.60 15.11
CA ILE A 64 -6.08 -15.25 15.14
C ILE A 64 -4.59 -15.31 14.81
N VAL A 65 -3.86 -16.27 15.39
CA VAL A 65 -2.44 -16.46 15.09
C VAL A 65 -2.22 -16.82 13.61
N ALA A 66 -3.04 -17.72 13.05
CA ALA A 66 -2.99 -18.06 11.63
C ALA A 66 -3.26 -16.85 10.74
N ALA A 67 -4.26 -16.02 11.06
CA ALA A 67 -4.57 -14.79 10.34
C ALA A 67 -3.42 -13.77 10.37
N LEU A 68 -2.73 -13.64 11.51
CA LEU A 68 -1.55 -12.76 11.63
C LEU A 68 -0.36 -13.28 10.79
N VAL A 69 -0.11 -14.59 10.80
CA VAL A 69 0.94 -15.21 9.99
C VAL A 69 0.62 -15.06 8.49
N ALA A 70 -0.61 -15.33 8.09
CA ALA A 70 -1.07 -15.12 6.72
C ALA A 70 -0.93 -13.64 6.31
N GLY A 71 -1.26 -12.71 7.22
CA GLY A 71 -1.09 -11.28 7.01
C GLY A 71 0.36 -10.87 6.80
N LEU A 72 1.29 -11.43 7.58
CA LEU A 72 2.73 -11.23 7.41
C LEU A 72 3.22 -11.76 6.06
N VAL A 73 2.84 -12.98 5.68
CA VAL A 73 3.23 -13.56 4.39
C VAL A 73 2.70 -12.72 3.23
N PHE A 74 1.44 -12.31 3.30
CA PHE A 74 0.84 -11.45 2.29
C PHE A 74 1.55 -10.08 2.20
N SER A 75 1.91 -9.50 3.35
CA SER A 75 2.68 -8.25 3.41
C SER A 75 4.04 -8.34 2.71
N LEU A 76 4.74 -9.47 2.88
CA LEU A 76 6.00 -9.76 2.20
C LEU A 76 5.82 -9.84 0.68
N ILE A 77 4.77 -10.52 0.22
CA ILE A 77 4.45 -10.63 -1.20
C ILE A 77 4.14 -9.26 -1.81
N CYS A 78 3.28 -8.46 -1.16
CA CYS A 78 2.97 -7.11 -1.62
C CYS A 78 4.21 -6.20 -1.64
N ALA A 79 5.08 -6.31 -0.64
CA ALA A 79 6.34 -5.57 -0.60
C ALA A 79 7.26 -5.93 -1.77
N MET A 80 7.40 -7.23 -2.08
CA MET A 80 8.16 -7.70 -3.23
C MET A 80 7.58 -7.19 -4.55
N ILE A 81 6.27 -7.33 -4.75
CA ILE A 81 5.58 -6.86 -5.95
C ILE A 81 5.77 -5.36 -6.10
N GLY A 82 5.56 -4.57 -5.05
CA GLY A 82 5.75 -3.11 -5.07
C GLY A 82 7.17 -2.71 -5.47
N GLY A 83 8.19 -3.36 -4.92
CA GLY A 83 9.59 -3.14 -5.29
C GLY A 83 9.88 -3.47 -6.76
N LEU A 84 9.40 -4.62 -7.24
CA LEU A 84 9.51 -5.04 -8.63
C LEU A 84 8.83 -4.06 -9.58
N THR A 85 7.60 -3.64 -9.27
CA THR A 85 6.86 -2.66 -10.06
C THR A 85 7.61 -1.33 -10.16
N ALA A 86 8.21 -0.85 -9.06
CA ALA A 86 9.03 0.36 -9.08
C ALA A 86 10.30 0.21 -9.94
N MET A 87 10.93 -0.96 -9.93
CA MET A 87 12.07 -1.25 -10.82
C MET A 87 11.66 -1.24 -12.29
N PHE A 88 10.57 -1.92 -12.64
CA PHE A 88 10.05 -1.92 -14.01
C PHE A 88 9.62 -0.54 -14.46
N TYR A 89 8.97 0.24 -13.58
CA TYR A 89 8.62 1.62 -13.86
C TYR A 89 9.85 2.46 -14.19
N ASN A 90 10.91 2.39 -13.37
CA ASN A 90 12.14 3.15 -13.60
C ASN A 90 12.81 2.76 -14.93
N LEU A 91 12.76 1.47 -15.29
CA LEU A 91 13.27 1.01 -16.57
C LEU A 91 12.43 1.56 -17.74
N GLY A 92 11.11 1.51 -17.63
CA GLY A 92 10.19 2.08 -18.63
C GLY A 92 10.36 3.59 -18.78
N ALA A 93 10.43 4.33 -17.67
CA ALA A 93 10.62 5.78 -17.67
C ALA A 93 11.93 6.20 -18.33
N ARG A 94 12.99 5.38 -18.20
CA ARG A 94 14.27 5.60 -18.90
C ARG A 94 14.18 5.39 -20.41
N LEU A 95 13.30 4.49 -20.88
CA LEU A 95 13.18 4.13 -22.29
C LEU A 95 12.18 5.00 -23.04
N PHE A 96 11.07 5.37 -22.39
CA PHE A 96 9.90 5.96 -23.05
C PHE A 96 9.48 7.33 -22.49
N GLY A 97 10.14 7.83 -21.44
CA GLY A 97 9.72 9.03 -20.71
C GLY A 97 8.82 8.69 -19.51
N GLY A 98 8.79 9.60 -18.53
CA GLY A 98 8.07 9.43 -17.26
C GLY A 98 6.57 9.73 -17.34
N ILE A 99 5.88 9.60 -16.21
CA ILE A 99 4.48 10.05 -16.11
C ILE A 99 4.47 11.55 -15.93
N GLU A 100 3.77 12.27 -16.80
CA GLU A 100 3.55 13.70 -16.69
C GLU A 100 2.48 14.02 -15.64
N VAL A 101 2.81 14.95 -14.76
CA VAL A 101 1.92 15.51 -13.74
C VAL A 101 1.61 16.94 -14.14
N THR A 102 0.34 17.18 -14.51
CA THR A 102 -0.17 18.52 -14.77
C THR A 102 -0.67 19.13 -13.47
N ASP A 103 0.17 19.99 -12.89
CA ASP A 103 -0.21 20.80 -11.75
C ASP A 103 -1.11 21.96 -12.22
N ASN A 104 -2.43 21.83 -12.09
CA ASN A 104 -3.37 22.96 -12.17
C ASN A 104 -3.27 23.80 -10.89
N ILE A 105 -2.07 24.30 -10.56
CA ILE A 105 -1.89 25.24 -9.46
C ILE A 105 -2.21 26.62 -10.04
N PRO A 106 -3.28 27.31 -9.60
CA PRO A 106 -3.48 28.71 -9.94
C PRO A 106 -2.25 29.47 -9.47
N SER A 107 -1.58 30.12 -10.41
CA SER A 107 -0.40 30.94 -10.13
C SER A 107 -0.76 31.94 -9.04
N LEU A 108 -0.16 31.79 -7.86
CA LEU A 108 -0.20 32.82 -6.83
C LEU A 108 0.25 34.14 -7.48
N PRO A 109 -0.51 35.24 -7.32
CA PRO A 109 -0.15 36.51 -7.91
C PRO A 109 1.28 36.87 -7.46
N ALA A 110 2.11 37.24 -8.42
CA ALA A 110 3.50 37.63 -8.16
C ALA A 110 3.52 38.69 -7.05
N PRO A 111 4.49 38.65 -6.12
CA PRO A 111 4.63 39.72 -5.13
C PRO A 111 4.80 41.02 -5.91
N SER A 112 3.81 41.90 -5.84
CA SER A 112 3.90 43.24 -6.40
C SER A 112 5.11 43.88 -5.75
N ASN A 113 6.02 44.41 -6.57
CA ASN A 113 7.11 45.27 -6.12
C ASN A 113 6.49 46.42 -5.31
N GLU A 114 6.38 46.25 -3.99
CA GLU A 114 6.21 47.37 -3.09
C GLU A 114 7.45 48.23 -3.29
N THR A 115 7.18 49.39 -3.86
CA THR A 115 8.12 50.45 -4.13
C THR A 115 8.81 50.75 -2.81
N ARG A 116 10.06 50.30 -2.68
CA ARG A 116 10.96 50.72 -1.61
C ARG A 116 11.14 52.22 -1.81
N VAL A 117 10.30 53.01 -1.14
CA VAL A 117 10.47 54.44 -1.01
C VAL A 117 11.85 54.61 -0.36
N GLU A 118 12.78 55.11 -1.15
CA GLU A 118 14.03 55.64 -0.64
C GLU A 118 13.66 56.76 0.32
N ASP A 119 13.99 56.57 1.60
CA ASP A 119 13.98 57.63 2.61
C ASP A 119 15.14 58.58 2.26
N GLU A 120 14.91 59.41 1.25
CA GLU A 120 15.64 60.64 1.00
C GLU A 120 14.95 61.71 1.84
N ASN A 121 15.46 61.95 3.04
CA ASN A 121 15.25 63.19 3.77
C ASN A 121 16.48 63.48 4.65
N ASP A 122 17.35 64.33 4.09
CA ASP A 122 18.00 65.48 4.71
C ASP A 122 17.80 65.69 6.24
N VAL A 123 18.91 65.72 6.98
CA VAL A 123 19.51 66.87 7.72
C VAL A 123 20.53 66.35 8.76
#